data_AF-A0AA97CA52-F1
#
_entry.id   AF-A0AA97CA52-F1
#
_cell.length_a   1.000
_cell.length_b   1.000
_cell.length_c   1.000
_cell.angle_alpha   90.00
_cell.angle_beta   90.00
_cell.angle_gamma   90.00
#
_symmetry.space_group_name_H-M   'P 1'
#
loop_
_entity.id
_entity.type
_entity.pdbx_description
1 polymer ?
#
loop_
_entity_poly.entity_id
_entity_poly.type
_entity_poly.pdbx_seq_one_letter_code
_entity_poly.pdbx_strand_id
1 'polypeptide(L)'
;MNYFESTLRLRISSYDLYRIHQHLDYFIQEQCKAKLPYSFSIQPGTGNDTYILSRTAQAVGVPGEVKKSVYFSEGQEVTITGTIAAVRREVLNGRKRETCPPSEELPDFVKYRLDRAGLTPHHVGVNKMGSAWKTEIIPR
;
A
#
# COMPACT_ATOMS: atom_id res chain seq x y z
N MET A 1 -0.28 18.74 -0.08
CA MET A 1 -1.10 17.78 0.68
C MET A 1 -0.49 17.54 2.06
N ASN A 2 -1.32 17.52 3.10
CA ASN A 2 -0.88 17.18 4.46
C ASN A 2 -1.22 15.72 4.77
N TYR A 3 -0.37 15.04 5.53
CA TYR A 3 -0.61 13.68 6.02
C TYR A 3 0.08 13.50 7.38
N PHE A 4 -0.27 12.44 8.10
CA PHE A 4 0.29 12.14 9.42
C PHE A 4 1.03 10.82 9.35
N GLU A 5 2.23 10.77 9.91
CA GLU A 5 3.04 9.56 10.01
C GLU A 5 3.08 9.08 11.46
N SER A 6 2.93 7.78 11.65
CA SER A 6 2.99 7.13 12.96
C SER A 6 3.77 5.83 12.88
N THR A 7 4.68 5.61 13.82
CA THR A 7 5.41 4.34 13.94
C THR A 7 4.72 3.46 14.99
N LEU A 8 4.21 2.31 14.55
CA LEU A 8 3.49 1.36 15.39
C LEU A 8 4.26 0.04 15.48
N ARG A 9 4.17 -0.63 16.63
CA ARG A 9 4.66 -2.00 16.81
C ARG A 9 3.48 -2.93 17.03
N LEU A 10 3.31 -3.91 16.15
CA LEU A 10 2.30 -4.95 16.29
C LEU A 10 2.95 -6.27 16.69
N ARG A 11 2.35 -6.99 17.63
CA ARG A 11 2.71 -8.37 17.99
C ARG A 11 2.10 -9.37 17.02
N ILE A 12 2.34 -9.13 15.73
CA ILE A 12 1.87 -9.93 14.60
C ILE A 12 3.09 -10.17 13.73
N SER A 13 3.23 -11.38 13.17
CA SER A 13 4.30 -11.69 12.24
C SER A 13 4.22 -10.81 11.00
N SER A 14 5.38 -10.37 10.49
CA SER A 14 5.49 -9.50 9.31
C SER A 14 5.00 -10.17 8.02
N TYR A 15 4.84 -11.49 8.03
CA TYR A 15 4.29 -12.28 6.93
C TYR A 15 2.75 -12.29 6.91
N ASP A 16 2.07 -11.96 8.01
CA ASP A 16 0.61 -11.98 8.11
C ASP A 16 0.01 -10.59 7.78
N LEU A 17 0.15 -10.20 6.51
CA LEU A 17 -0.33 -8.91 5.99
C LEU A 17 -1.83 -8.70 6.23
N TYR A 18 -2.60 -9.78 6.17
CA TYR A 18 -4.05 -9.71 6.33
C TYR A 18 -4.42 -9.37 7.78
N ARG A 19 -3.84 -10.06 8.77
CA ARG A 19 -4.09 -9.73 10.18
C ARG A 19 -3.58 -8.34 10.55
N ILE A 20 -2.43 -7.93 10.00
CA ILE A 20 -1.91 -6.57 10.15
C ILE A 20 -2.93 -5.54 9.64
N HIS A 21 -3.42 -5.72 8.40
CA HIS A 21 -4.42 -4.84 7.81
C HIS A 21 -5.70 -4.78 8.64
N GLN A 22 -6.23 -5.92 9.08
CA GLN A 22 -7.44 -5.95 9.92
C GLN A 22 -7.27 -5.19 11.24
N HIS A 23 -6.12 -5.37 11.91
CA HIS A 23 -5.85 -4.66 13.17
C HIS A 23 -5.71 -3.16 12.95
N LEU A 24 -5.02 -2.74 11.89
CA LEU A 24 -4.88 -1.32 11.56
C LEU A 24 -6.22 -0.68 11.18
N ASP A 25 -7.05 -1.37 10.38
CA ASP A 25 -8.38 -0.87 9.97
C ASP A 25 -9.26 -0.64 11.20
N TYR A 26 -9.33 -1.63 12.09
CA TYR A 26 -10.07 -1.53 13.35
C TYR A 26 -9.56 -0.39 14.23
N PHE A 27 -8.25 -0.34 14.44
CA PHE A 27 -7.60 0.66 15.27
C PHE A 27 -7.87 2.09 14.78
N ILE A 28 -7.66 2.35 13.49
CA ILE A 28 -7.86 3.68 12.89
C ILE A 28 -9.34 4.06 12.95
N GLN A 29 -10.24 3.10 12.68
CA GLN A 29 -11.68 3.34 12.74
C GLN A 29 -12.14 3.70 14.15
N GLU A 30 -11.63 3.04 15.19
CA GLU A 30 -11.95 3.37 16.58
C GLU A 30 -11.44 4.77 16.96
N GLN A 31 -10.19 5.09 16.65
CA GLN A 31 -9.59 6.37 17.02
C GLN A 31 -10.25 7.54 16.31
N CYS A 32 -10.52 7.38 15.01
CA CYS A 32 -11.07 8.47 14.20
C CYS A 32 -12.60 8.46 14.13
N LYS A 33 -13.27 7.47 14.70
CA LYS A 33 -14.73 7.26 14.66
C LYS A 33 -15.30 7.22 13.24
N ALA A 34 -14.46 6.92 12.25
CA ALA A 34 -14.77 6.95 10.83
C ALA A 34 -13.82 6.02 10.09
N LYS A 35 -14.28 5.48 8.95
CA LYS A 35 -13.41 4.71 8.06
C LYS A 35 -12.56 5.67 7.23
N LEU A 36 -11.25 5.63 7.43
CA LEU A 36 -10.30 6.51 6.76
C LEU A 36 -9.40 5.77 5.80
N PRO A 37 -9.00 6.41 4.70
CA PRO A 37 -7.89 5.91 3.90
C PRO A 37 -6.60 6.00 4.70
N TYR A 38 -5.85 4.90 4.69
CA TYR A 38 -4.51 4.83 5.26
C TYR A 38 -3.61 3.98 4.37
N SER A 39 -2.31 4.16 4.55
CA SER A 39 -1.30 3.29 3.96
C SER A 39 -0.32 2.88 5.03
N PHE A 40 0.35 1.75 4.84
CA PHE A 40 1.36 1.31 5.78
C PHE A 40 2.50 0.60 5.05
N SER A 41 3.71 0.75 5.58
CA SER A 41 4.88 0.00 5.15
C SER A 41 5.44 -0.78 6.31
N ILE A 42 5.68 -2.07 6.09
CA ILE A 42 6.34 -2.93 7.07
C ILE A 42 7.84 -2.66 7.02
N GLN A 43 8.41 -2.37 8.18
CA GLN A 43 9.85 -2.33 8.38
C GLN A 43 10.28 -3.70 8.93
N PRO A 44 11.39 -4.28 8.44
CA PRO A 44 11.86 -5.57 8.92
C PRO A 44 12.08 -5.51 10.44
N GLY A 45 11.28 -6.29 11.18
CA GLY A 45 11.35 -6.42 12.63
C GLY A 45 12.08 -7.68 13.07
N THR A 46 12.06 -7.95 14.37
CA THR A 46 12.60 -9.18 14.98
C THR A 46 11.49 -10.23 15.12
N GLY A 47 11.52 -11.29 14.31
CA GLY A 47 10.78 -12.56 14.48
C GLY A 47 9.25 -12.47 14.59
N ASN A 48 8.75 -12.14 15.77
CA ASN A 48 7.33 -12.19 16.13
C ASN A 48 6.63 -10.82 16.18
N ASP A 49 7.40 -9.73 16.07
CA ASP A 49 6.86 -8.37 16.08
C ASP A 49 7.14 -7.66 14.76
N THR A 50 6.17 -6.86 14.33
CA THR A 50 6.26 -6.05 13.12
C THR A 50 6.29 -4.58 13.47
N TYR A 51 7.29 -3.88 12.96
CA TYR A 51 7.31 -2.42 12.95
C TYR A 51 6.64 -1.90 11.70
N ILE A 52 5.74 -0.94 11.87
CA ILE A 52 4.92 -0.40 10.80
C ILE A 52 5.03 1.11 10.83
N LEU A 53 5.37 1.68 9.67
CA LEU A 53 5.14 3.09 9.41
C LEU A 53 3.75 3.23 8.80
N SER A 54 2.81 3.79 9.56
CA SER A 54 1.44 4.08 9.14
C SER A 54 1.32 5.53 8.69
N ARG A 55 0.56 5.77 7.61
CA ARG A 55 0.23 7.10 7.12
C ARG A 55 -1.27 7.28 6.97
N THR A 56 -1.79 8.38 7.51
CA THR A 56 -3.21 8.73 7.48
C THR A 56 -3.43 10.14 6.96
N ALA A 57 -4.62 10.40 6.40
CA ALA A 57 -5.00 11.73 5.92
C ALA A 57 -5.30 12.72 7.06
N GLN A 58 -5.60 12.21 8.25
CA GLN A 58 -5.86 12.99 9.47
C GLN A 58 -5.17 12.38 10.68
N ALA A 59 -4.99 13.19 11.72
CA ALA A 59 -4.40 12.76 12.97
C ALA A 59 -5.21 11.62 13.60
N VAL A 60 -4.52 10.56 13.99
CA VAL A 60 -5.08 9.41 14.72
C VAL A 60 -4.90 9.61 16.23
N GLY A 61 -4.04 10.54 16.67
CA GLY A 61 -3.86 10.88 18.08
C GLY A 61 -2.97 9.91 18.85
N VAL A 62 -2.07 9.21 18.16
CA VAL A 62 -1.10 8.31 18.81
C VAL A 62 0.14 9.06 19.29
N PRO A 63 0.78 8.60 20.37
CA PRO A 63 2.05 9.17 20.82
C PRO A 63 3.12 9.11 19.72
N GLY A 64 3.79 10.24 19.47
CA GLY A 64 4.85 10.34 18.47
C GLY A 64 4.35 10.49 17.02
N GLU A 65 3.05 10.70 16.80
CA GLU A 65 2.51 11.06 15.48
C GLU A 65 3.11 12.38 14.97
N VAL A 66 3.56 12.40 13.72
CA VAL A 66 4.19 13.57 13.10
C VAL A 66 3.38 14.03 11.89
N LYS A 67 2.96 15.29 11.91
CA LYS A 67 2.36 15.93 10.73
C LYS A 67 3.42 16.20 9.68
N LYS A 68 3.17 15.76 8.45
CA LYS A 68 4.00 15.98 7.26
C LYS A 68 3.20 16.71 6.18
N SER A 69 3.93 17.38 5.30
CA SER A 69 3.37 18.03 4.12
C SER A 69 4.21 17.67 2.91
N VAL A 70 3.56 17.28 1.82
CA VAL A 70 4.18 17.09 0.51
C VAL A 70 3.60 18.08 -0.48
N TYR A 71 4.45 18.65 -1.33
CA TYR A 71 4.06 19.58 -2.37
C TYR A 71 4.47 18.98 -3.72
N PHE A 72 3.59 19.10 -4.70
CA PHE A 72 3.83 18.67 -6.06
C PHE A 72 3.72 19.89 -6.96
N SER A 73 4.64 20.01 -7.90
CA SER A 73 4.59 21.02 -8.96
C SER A 73 4.16 20.37 -10.27
N GLU A 74 3.55 21.15 -11.17
CA GLU A 74 3.22 20.66 -12.50
C GLU A 74 4.50 20.28 -13.27
N GLY A 75 4.49 19.12 -13.92
CA GLY A 75 5.66 18.55 -14.60
C GLY A 75 6.74 17.99 -13.69
N GLN A 76 6.45 17.78 -12.39
CA GLN A 76 7.40 17.16 -11.46
C GLN A 76 7.41 15.63 -11.61
N GLU A 77 8.59 15.08 -11.91
CA GLU A 77 8.87 13.65 -11.85
C GLU A 77 8.82 13.15 -10.40
N VAL A 78 8.05 12.09 -10.15
CA VAL A 78 7.93 11.48 -8.81
C VAL A 78 8.06 9.97 -8.87
N THR A 79 9.04 9.44 -8.13
CA THR A 79 9.16 7.99 -7.98
C THR A 79 8.22 7.50 -6.89
N ILE A 80 7.29 6.62 -7.25
CA ILE A 80 6.41 5.96 -6.29
C ILE A 80 6.92 4.54 -6.08
N THR A 81 7.25 4.24 -4.83
CA THR A 81 7.62 2.91 -4.39
C THR A 81 6.58 2.41 -3.41
N GLY A 82 6.00 1.25 -3.70
CA GLY A 82 4.99 0.67 -2.83
C GLY A 82 4.67 -0.77 -3.15
N THR A 83 3.79 -1.33 -2.33
CA THR A 83 3.33 -2.70 -2.47
C THR A 83 1.91 -2.71 -3.03
N ILE A 84 1.65 -3.50 -4.08
CA ILE A 84 0.32 -3.64 -4.66
C ILE A 84 -0.14 -5.10 -4.63
N ALA A 85 -1.41 -5.30 -4.28
CA ALA A 85 -2.08 -6.59 -4.42
C ALA A 85 -2.49 -6.76 -5.89
N ALA A 86 -1.76 -7.60 -6.64
CA ALA A 86 -2.05 -7.92 -8.02
C ALA A 86 -3.14 -9.01 -8.10
N VAL A 87 -4.41 -8.61 -7.92
CA VAL A 87 -5.56 -9.53 -8.02
C VAL A 87 -6.36 -9.24 -9.27
N ARG A 88 -6.49 -10.26 -10.13
CA ARG A 88 -7.34 -10.33 -11.32
C ARG A 88 -8.57 -11.17 -11.00
N ARG A 89 -9.76 -10.69 -11.37
CA ARG A 89 -11.01 -11.43 -11.23
C ARG A 89 -11.38 -12.02 -12.57
N GLU A 90 -11.47 -13.34 -12.64
CA GLU A 90 -11.81 -14.08 -13.85
C GLU A 90 -13.03 -14.95 -13.59
N VAL A 91 -13.85 -15.17 -14.62
CA VAL A 91 -14.95 -16.13 -14.56
C VAL A 91 -14.47 -17.41 -15.23
N LEU A 92 -14.06 -18.38 -14.42
CA LEU A 92 -13.66 -19.71 -14.89
C LEU A 92 -14.82 -20.67 -14.61
N ASN A 93 -15.32 -21.33 -15.65
CA ASN A 93 -16.42 -22.31 -15.54
C ASN A 93 -17.65 -21.77 -14.80
N GLY A 94 -18.04 -20.51 -15.07
CA GLY A 94 -19.20 -19.87 -14.45
C GLY A 94 -19.01 -19.43 -12.99
N ARG A 95 -17.81 -19.63 -12.40
CA ARG A 95 -17.48 -19.18 -11.04
C ARG A 95 -16.49 -18.03 -11.07
N LYS A 96 -16.76 -16.99 -10.28
CA LYS A 96 -15.81 -15.88 -10.05
C LYS A 96 -14.62 -16.42 -9.27
N ARG A 97 -13.42 -16.28 -9.82
CA ARG A 97 -12.15 -16.66 -9.20
C ARG A 97 -11.23 -15.46 -9.15
N GLU A 98 -10.50 -15.34 -8.05
CA GLU A 98 -9.43 -14.38 -7.90
C GLU A 98 -8.11 -15.08 -8.23
N THR A 99 -7.40 -14.58 -9.23
CA THR A 99 -6.10 -15.09 -9.69
C THR A 99 -5.07 -13.97 -9.63
N CYS A 100 -3.81 -14.33 -9.40
CA CYS A 100 -2.70 -13.38 -9.59
C CYS A 100 -2.29 -13.45 -11.06
N PRO A 101 -2.10 -12.31 -11.77
CA PRO A 101 -1.53 -12.33 -13.10
C PRO A 101 -0.17 -13.04 -13.13
N PRO A 102 0.19 -13.73 -14.23
CA PRO A 102 1.53 -14.25 -14.45
C PRO A 102 2.58 -13.13 -14.36
N SER A 103 3.82 -13.48 -14.00
CA SER A 103 4.88 -12.49 -13.77
C SER A 103 5.17 -11.60 -14.98
N GLU A 104 5.04 -12.15 -16.19
CA GLU A 104 5.28 -11.45 -17.45
C GLU A 104 4.21 -10.37 -17.72
N GLU A 105 2.99 -10.59 -17.24
CA GLU A 105 1.86 -9.66 -17.40
C GLU A 105 1.80 -8.60 -16.28
N LEU A 106 2.62 -8.71 -15.23
CA LEU A 106 2.53 -7.82 -14.07
C LEU A 106 2.80 -6.35 -14.39
N PRO A 107 3.85 -5.98 -15.17
CA PRO A 107 4.09 -4.58 -15.50
C PRO A 107 2.89 -3.94 -16.20
N ASP A 108 2.31 -4.64 -17.17
CA ASP A 108 1.14 -4.17 -17.92
C ASP A 108 -0.11 -4.12 -17.04
N PHE A 109 -0.31 -5.13 -16.18
CA PHE A 109 -1.40 -5.13 -15.21
C PHE A 109 -1.32 -3.93 -14.25
N VAL A 110 -0.13 -3.64 -13.73
CA VAL A 110 0.08 -2.50 -12.83
C VAL A 110 -0.10 -1.19 -13.58
N LYS A 111 0.43 -1.06 -14.80
CA LYS A 111 0.22 0.10 -15.67
C LYS A 111 -1.27 0.35 -15.90
N TYR A 112 -2.04 -0.70 -16.23
CA TYR A 112 -3.49 -0.61 -16.39
C TYR A 112 -4.21 -0.15 -15.11
N ARG A 113 -3.80 -0.67 -13.94
CA ARG A 113 -4.37 -0.27 -12.64
C ARG A 113 -4.11 1.20 -12.34
N LEU A 114 -2.91 1.69 -12.64
CA LEU A 114 -2.51 3.08 -12.45
C LEU A 114 -3.27 4.00 -13.39
N ASP A 115 -3.38 3.65 -14.67
CA ASP A 115 -4.15 4.39 -15.67
C ASP A 115 -5.62 4.52 -15.25
N ARG A 116 -6.23 3.43 -14.77
CA ARG A 116 -7.58 3.46 -14.20
C ARG A 116 -7.73 4.33 -12.95
N ALA A 117 -6.64 4.58 -12.22
CA ALA A 117 -6.61 5.48 -11.07
C ALA A 117 -6.33 6.94 -11.48
N GLY A 118 -6.21 7.23 -12.77
CA GLY A 118 -5.89 8.56 -13.30
C GLY A 118 -4.41 8.90 -13.27
N LEU A 119 -3.52 7.90 -13.15
CA LEU A 119 -2.07 8.07 -13.15
C LEU A 119 -1.49 7.55 -14.47
N THR A 120 -0.62 8.32 -15.10
CA THR A 120 0.06 7.92 -16.35
C THR A 120 1.54 7.65 -16.07
N PRO A 121 1.92 6.42 -15.66
CA PRO A 121 3.32 6.10 -15.35
C PRO A 121 4.16 6.06 -16.64
N HIS A 122 5.40 6.58 -16.62
CA HIS A 122 6.27 6.51 -17.80
C HIS A 122 7.06 5.20 -17.83
N HIS A 123 7.48 4.71 -16.66
CA HIS A 123 8.08 3.41 -16.44
C HIS A 123 7.43 2.72 -15.24
N VAL A 124 7.30 1.40 -15.34
CA VAL A 124 6.79 0.54 -14.27
C VAL A 124 7.75 -0.64 -14.14
N GLY A 125 8.49 -0.70 -13.04
CA GLY A 125 9.27 -1.84 -12.61
C GLY A 125 8.50 -2.66 -11.57
N VAL A 126 8.50 -3.99 -11.69
CA VAL A 126 7.85 -4.89 -10.73
C VAL A 126 8.86 -5.91 -10.22
N ASN A 127 9.03 -6.00 -8.90
CA ASN A 127 9.90 -6.99 -8.27
C ASN A 127 9.09 -8.04 -7.48
N LYS A 128 9.44 -9.32 -7.65
CA LYS A 128 8.77 -10.46 -6.99
C LYS A 128 9.15 -10.57 -5.51
N MET A 129 8.25 -10.03 -4.71
CA MET A 129 8.10 -10.02 -3.27
C MET A 129 7.79 -11.27 -2.43
N GLY A 130 7.84 -12.49 -2.96
CA GLY A 130 6.84 -13.47 -2.50
C GLY A 130 5.42 -12.89 -2.73
N SER A 131 4.44 -13.15 -1.86
CA SER A 131 3.02 -12.78 -2.04
C SER A 131 2.68 -11.26 -2.05
N ALA A 132 3.65 -10.35 -2.10
CA ALA A 132 3.39 -8.90 -2.13
C ALA A 132 4.37 -8.14 -3.05
N TRP A 133 3.89 -7.45 -4.08
CA TRP A 133 4.73 -6.95 -5.20
C TRP A 133 5.18 -5.51 -5.01
N LYS A 134 6.48 -5.24 -5.11
CA LYS A 134 7.05 -3.87 -5.10
C LYS A 134 6.93 -3.28 -6.51
N THR A 135 6.23 -2.16 -6.65
CA THR A 135 6.18 -1.37 -7.89
C THR A 135 7.13 -0.19 -7.74
N GLU A 136 8.04 0.00 -8.71
CA GLU A 136 8.81 1.22 -8.92
C GLU A 136 8.22 1.93 -10.13
N ILE A 137 7.51 3.03 -9.89
CA ILE A 137 6.94 3.86 -10.95
C ILE A 137 7.92 5.02 -11.15
N ILE A 138 8.44 5.19 -12.37
CA ILE A 138 9.24 6.37 -12.75
C ILE A 138 8.50 7.09 -13.89
N PRO A 139 7.78 8.20 -13.62
CA PRO A 139 7.16 9.05 -14.64
C PRO A 139 7.86 10.41 -14.82
N ARG A 140 7.83 10.96 -16.05
CA ARG A 140 8.34 12.32 -16.40
C ARG A 140 7.52 13.44 -15.75
#